data_AF-A0A1Q4VPP4-F1
#
_entry.id   AF-A0A1Q4VPP4-F1
#
_cell.length_a   1.000
_cell.length_b   1.000
_cell.length_c   1.000
_cell.angle_alpha   90.00
_cell.angle_beta   90.00
_cell.angle_gamma   90.00
#
_symmetry.space_group_name_H-M   'P 1'
#
loop_
_entity.id
_entity.type
_entity.pdbx_description
1 polymer ?
#
loop_
_entity_poly.entity_id
_entity_poly.type
_entity_poly.pdbx_seq_one_letter_code
_entity_poly.pdbx_strand_id
1 'polypeptide(L)'
;MASHAPTHRPQTAYAPDPAPDPAFDEQLDATDRLGDELLDNKTTRQEEVTAEIYEQLHAGSQVDDIKHLIARLSRVAKSDEADRTQGGRAAGGRS
;
A
#
# COMPACT_ATOMS: atom_id res chain seq x y z
N MET A 1 -36.12 46.07 40.50
CA MET A 1 -35.65 44.67 40.50
C MET A 1 -35.44 44.28 39.05
N ALA A 2 -34.18 44.16 38.61
CA ALA A 2 -33.84 43.86 37.21
C ALA A 2 -33.72 42.35 37.03
N SER A 3 -34.62 41.76 36.24
CA SER A 3 -34.58 40.34 35.89
C SER A 3 -33.50 40.12 34.83
N HIS A 4 -32.40 39.48 35.22
CA HIS A 4 -31.40 38.96 34.31
C HIS A 4 -31.96 37.72 33.60
N ALA A 5 -32.19 37.83 32.28
CA ALA A 5 -32.44 36.67 31.44
C ALA A 5 -31.12 35.89 31.23
N PRO A 6 -31.10 34.55 31.38
CA PRO A 6 -29.92 33.76 31.08
C PRO A 6 -29.78 33.62 29.56
N THR A 7 -28.69 34.14 29.01
CA THR A 7 -28.29 33.94 27.61
C THR A 7 -27.90 32.47 27.42
N HIS A 8 -28.77 31.70 26.76
CA HIS A 8 -28.42 30.34 26.33
C HIS A 8 -27.28 30.40 25.32
N ARG A 9 -26.11 29.87 25.71
CA ARG A 9 -25.01 29.54 24.79
C ARG A 9 -25.52 28.48 23.79
N PRO A 10 -25.24 28.60 22.48
CA PRO A 10 -25.50 27.51 21.55
C PRO A 10 -24.61 26.33 21.93
N GLN A 11 -25.25 25.25 22.35
CA GLN A 11 -24.63 23.94 22.53
C GLN A 11 -24.12 23.53 21.14
N THR A 12 -22.81 23.50 20.95
CA THR A 12 -22.21 22.85 19.78
C THR A 12 -22.65 21.40 19.85
N ALA A 13 -23.62 21.03 19.01
CA ALA A 13 -24.04 19.67 18.82
C ALA A 13 -22.78 18.86 18.51
N TYR A 14 -22.46 17.89 19.37
CA TYR A 14 -21.49 16.85 19.04
C TYR A 14 -22.01 16.19 17.77
N ALA A 15 -21.38 16.49 16.63
CA ALA A 15 -21.57 15.70 15.44
C ALA A 15 -21.19 14.26 15.83
N PRO A 16 -22.06 13.26 15.59
CA PRO A 16 -21.67 11.88 15.81
C PRO A 16 -20.43 11.62 14.94
N ASP A 17 -19.42 10.99 15.54
CA ASP A 17 -18.26 10.50 14.81
C ASP A 17 -18.78 9.67 13.62
N PRO A 18 -18.37 9.94 12.37
CA PRO A 18 -18.82 9.14 11.24
C PRO A 18 -18.53 7.67 11.55
N ALA A 19 -19.56 6.83 11.41
CA ALA A 19 -19.39 5.40 11.57
C ALA A 19 -18.26 4.92 10.64
N PRO A 20 -17.37 4.02 11.11
CA PRO A 20 -16.30 3.50 10.28
C PRO A 20 -16.88 2.93 8.98
N ASP A 21 -16.28 3.33 7.86
CA ASP A 21 -16.71 2.88 6.55
C ASP A 21 -16.24 1.44 6.35
N PRO A 22 -17.16 0.44 6.29
CA PRO A 22 -16.77 -0.95 6.12
C PRO A 22 -16.02 -1.20 4.81
N ALA A 23 -16.22 -0.36 3.79
CA ALA A 23 -15.46 -0.45 2.55
C ALA A 23 -14.00 -0.04 2.73
N PHE A 24 -13.69 0.87 3.66
CA PHE A 24 -12.32 1.29 3.97
C PHE A 24 -11.56 0.19 4.71
N ASP A 25 -12.22 -0.47 5.66
CA ASP A 25 -11.63 -1.59 6.41
C ASP A 25 -11.36 -2.79 5.48
N GLU A 26 -12.31 -3.12 4.58
CA GLU A 26 -12.11 -4.19 3.59
C GLU A 26 -10.98 -3.85 2.60
N GLN A 27 -10.83 -2.58 2.25
CA GLN A 27 -9.75 -2.13 1.37
C GLN A 27 -8.38 -2.17 2.06
N LEU A 28 -8.31 -1.90 3.37
CA LEU A 28 -7.10 -2.08 4.17
C LEU A 28 -6.70 -3.56 4.26
N ASP A 29 -7.64 -4.44 4.60
CA ASP A 29 -7.40 -5.88 4.67
C ASP A 29 -6.95 -6.46 3.32
N ALA A 30 -7.54 -5.99 2.22
CA ALA A 30 -7.12 -6.37 0.87
C ALA A 30 -5.70 -5.86 0.53
N THR A 31 -5.34 -4.68 1.02
CA THR A 31 -4.00 -4.10 0.82
C THR A 31 -2.95 -4.87 1.61
N ASP A 32 -3.26 -5.25 2.85
CA ASP A 32 -2.35 -6.04 3.70
C ASP A 32 -2.12 -7.44 3.12
N ARG A 33 -3.18 -8.14 2.67
CA ARG A 33 -3.04 -9.43 1.98
C ARG A 33 -2.21 -9.32 0.70
N LEU A 34 -2.43 -8.28 -0.09
CA LEU A 34 -1.64 -8.04 -1.29
C LEU A 34 -0.17 -7.79 -0.91
N GLY A 35 0.08 -7.07 0.18
CA GLY A 35 1.40 -6.87 0.75
C GLY A 35 2.10 -8.19 1.10
N ASP A 36 1.41 -9.07 1.82
CA ASP A 36 1.92 -10.39 2.21
C ASP A 36 2.18 -11.30 0.99
N GLU A 37 1.26 -11.37 0.03
CA GLU A 37 1.42 -12.16 -1.20
C GLU A 37 2.59 -11.66 -2.06
N LEU A 38 2.80 -10.35 -2.11
CA LEU A 38 3.94 -9.73 -2.77
C LEU A 38 5.24 -9.95 -2.02
N LEU A 39 5.24 -10.14 -0.71
CA LEU A 39 6.43 -10.49 0.07
C LEU A 39 6.77 -11.98 -0.09
N ASP A 40 5.78 -12.86 -0.09
CA ASP A 40 5.97 -14.32 -0.20
C ASP A 40 6.42 -14.79 -1.58
N ASN A 41 6.08 -14.06 -2.65
CA ASN A 41 6.44 -14.42 -4.04
C ASN A 41 7.55 -13.56 -4.66
N LYS A 42 8.31 -12.83 -3.82
CA LYS A 42 9.45 -12.05 -4.30
C LYS A 42 10.55 -12.95 -4.81
N THR A 43 11.05 -12.61 -5.99
CA THR A 43 12.30 -13.21 -6.48
C THR A 43 13.48 -12.55 -5.77
N THR A 44 14.62 -13.25 -5.68
CA THR A 44 15.87 -12.69 -5.11
C THR A 44 16.22 -11.33 -5.74
N ARG A 45 15.92 -11.15 -7.03
CA ARG A 45 16.16 -9.90 -7.75
C ARG A 45 15.21 -8.77 -7.31
N GLN A 46 13.98 -9.09 -6.93
CA GLN A 46 13.04 -8.12 -6.37
C GLN A 46 13.39 -7.78 -4.92
N GLU A 47 13.95 -8.71 -4.16
CA GLU A 47 14.46 -8.46 -2.80
C GLU A 47 15.62 -7.46 -2.82
N GLU A 48 16.60 -7.64 -3.72
CA GLU A 48 17.73 -6.73 -3.89
C GLU A 48 17.28 -5.29 -4.17
N VAL A 49 16.33 -5.11 -5.10
CA VAL A 49 15.81 -3.77 -5.44
C VAL A 49 14.95 -3.20 -4.30
N THR A 50 14.23 -4.05 -3.55
CA THR A 50 13.47 -3.61 -2.37
C THR A 50 14.42 -3.12 -1.26
N ALA A 51 15.52 -3.82 -1.02
CA ALA A 51 16.54 -3.42 -0.05
C ALA A 51 17.18 -2.08 -0.44
N GLU A 52 17.51 -1.89 -1.73
CA GLU A 52 18.05 -0.62 -2.25
C GLU A 52 17.07 0.55 -2.02
N ILE A 53 15.76 0.34 -2.23
CA ILE A 53 14.73 1.35 -1.93
C ILE A 53 14.70 1.69 -0.44
N TYR A 54 14.76 0.67 0.43
CA TYR A 54 14.72 0.87 1.88
C TYR A 54 15.93 1.66 2.38
N GLU A 55 17.14 1.31 1.91
CA GLU A 55 18.36 2.03 2.26
C GLU A 55 18.32 3.49 1.81
N GLN A 56 17.85 3.76 0.59
CA GLN A 56 17.71 5.13 0.06
C GLN A 56 16.69 5.95 0.84
N LEU A 57 15.54 5.36 1.20
CA LEU A 57 14.55 6.00 2.06
C LEU A 57 15.12 6.32 3.44
N HIS A 58 15.87 5.37 4.03
CA HIS A 58 16.51 5.55 5.33
C HIS A 58 17.61 6.61 5.31
N ALA A 59 18.35 6.72 4.21
CA ALA A 59 19.37 7.74 3.99
C ALA A 59 18.78 9.14 3.71
N GLY A 60 17.46 9.26 3.55
CA GLY A 60 16.81 10.53 3.23
C GLY A 60 17.00 10.96 1.76
N SER A 61 17.17 9.99 0.86
CA SER A 61 17.30 10.25 -0.58
C SER A 61 16.11 11.00 -1.15
N GLN A 62 16.34 11.68 -2.27
CA GLN A 62 15.30 12.46 -2.92
C GLN A 62 14.17 11.54 -3.40
N VAL A 63 12.94 12.05 -3.28
CA VAL A 63 11.72 11.34 -3.69
C VAL A 63 11.80 10.86 -5.14
N ASP A 64 12.50 11.58 -6.02
CA ASP A 64 12.64 11.20 -7.42
C ASP A 64 13.55 9.97 -7.63
N ASP A 65 14.61 9.82 -6.82
CA ASP A 65 15.46 8.61 -6.86
C ASP A 65 14.68 7.37 -6.43
N ILE A 66 13.84 7.52 -5.40
CA ILE A 66 12.95 6.46 -4.91
C ILE A 66 11.92 6.07 -5.98
N LYS A 67 11.33 7.05 -6.69
CA LYS A 67 10.42 6.76 -7.81
C LYS A 67 11.10 5.96 -8.93
N HIS A 68 12.35 6.30 -9.26
CA HIS A 68 13.12 5.56 -10.26
C HIS A 68 13.35 4.10 -9.83
N LEU A 69 13.66 3.86 -8.56
CA LEU A 69 13.83 2.52 -8.01
C LEU A 69 12.50 1.73 -8.00
N ILE A 70 11.38 2.35 -7.65
CA ILE A 70 10.05 1.72 -7.71
C ILE A 70 9.68 1.35 -9.17
N ALA A 71 9.99 2.22 -10.13
CA ALA A 71 9.79 1.93 -11.55
C ALA A 71 10.66 0.76 -12.02
N ARG A 72 11.91 0.66 -11.52
CA ARG A 72 12.80 -0.48 -11.78
C ARG A 72 12.25 -1.77 -11.17
N LEU A 73 11.79 -1.76 -9.92
CA LEU A 73 11.15 -2.90 -9.26
C LEU A 73 9.92 -3.39 -10.06
N SER A 74 9.07 -2.46 -10.49
CA SER A 74 7.90 -2.76 -11.32
C SER A 74 8.26 -3.45 -12.64
N ARG A 75 9.38 -3.06 -13.25
CA ARG A 75 9.88 -3.67 -14.49
C ARG A 75 10.42 -5.08 -14.23
N VAL A 76 11.17 -5.28 -13.15
CA VAL A 76 11.69 -6.60 -12.74
C VAL A 76 10.53 -7.55 -12.47
N ALA A 77 9.52 -7.13 -11.71
CA ALA A 77 8.35 -7.95 -11.42
C ALA A 77 7.59 -8.38 -12.68
N LYS A 78 7.42 -7.47 -13.66
CA LYS A 78 6.81 -7.80 -14.95
C LYS A 78 7.65 -8.79 -15.77
N SER A 79 8.98 -8.67 -15.73
CA SER A 79 9.87 -9.62 -16.41
C SER A 79 9.82 -11.00 -15.76
N ASP A 80 9.85 -11.07 -14.43
CA ASP A 80 9.77 -12.35 -13.71
C ASP A 80 8.43 -13.06 -13.97
N GLU A 81 7.33 -12.31 -14.03
CA GLU A 81 6.01 -12.85 -14.37
C GLU A 81 5.94 -13.36 -15.83
N ALA A 82 6.56 -12.63 -16.77
CA ALA A 82 6.69 -13.08 -18.16
C ALA A 82 7.51 -14.38 -18.27
N ASP A 83 8.62 -14.49 -17.53
CA ASP A 83 9.46 -15.68 -17.51
C ASP A 83 8.72 -16.90 -16.92
N ARG A 84 7.93 -16.71 -15.85
CA ARG A 84 7.09 -17.78 -15.28
C ARG A 84 6.02 -18.26 -16.25
N THR A 85 5.30 -17.33 -16.90
CA THR A 85 4.24 -17.66 -17.86
C THR A 85 4.77 -18.30 -19.15
N GLN A 86 6.00 -17.97 -19.56
CA GLN A 86 6.65 -18.55 -20.73
C GLN A 86 7.31 -19.91 -20.41
N GLY A 87 7.91 -20.07 -19.23
CA GLY A 87 8.48 -21.33 -18.75
C GLY A 87 7.45 -22.42 -18.43
N GLY A 88 6.25 -22.03 -17.97
CA GLY A 88 5.15 -22.97 -17.69
C GLY A 88 4.56 -23.65 -18.93
N ARG A 89 4.74 -23.08 -20.13
CA ARG A 89 4.22 -23.67 -21.39
C ARG A 89 5.13 -24.74 -21.99
N ALA A 90 6.37 -24.87 -21.55
CA ALA A 90 7.34 -25.82 -22.11
C ALA A 90 7.33 -27.20 -21.43
N ALA A 91 6.71 -27.35 -20.26
CA ALA A 91 6.76 -28.58 -19.45
C ALA A 91 5.55 -29.53 -19.60
N GLY A 92 4.59 -29.22 -20.48
CA GLY A 92 3.33 -29.96 -20.64
C GLY A 92 3.26 -30.96 -21.79
N GLY A 93 4.40 -31.40 -22.34
CA GLY A 93 4.44 -32.28 -23.51
C GLY A 93 5.22 -33.56 -23.26
N ARG A 94 4.58 -34.57 -22.65
CA ARG A 94 4.87 -36.01 -22.81
C ARG A 94 3.89 -36.84 -21.95
N SER A 95 2.84 -37.33 -22.59
CA SER A 95 2.17 -38.61 -22.32
C SER A 95 1.62 -39.12 -23.65
#